data_AF-A0A7V8W8D9-F1
#
_entry.id   AF-A0A7V8W8D9-F1
#
_cell.length_a   1.000
_cell.length_b   1.000
_cell.length_c   1.000
_cell.angle_alpha   90.00
_cell.angle_beta   90.00
_cell.angle_gamma   90.00
#
_symmetry.space_group_name_H-M   'P 1'
#
loop_
_entity.id
_entity.type
_entity.pdbx_description
1 polymer ?
#
loop_
_entity_poly.entity_id
_entity_poly.type
_entity_poly.pdbx_seq_one_letter_code
_entity_poly.pdbx_strand_id
1 'polypeptide(L)'
;MPSFDLGDTEAMVKAAKANLRFLKPWMDQGYDVVIPVPSCSLMLKHEYPILVPGDDTAKLSKRTFDICEYLMRLKRAGTLATDFVRTPGVWRIKSRVTFAIKTSDLNRKISWS
;
A
#
# COMPACT_ATOMS: atom_id res chain seq x y z
N MET A 1 4.83 13.62 4.59
CA MET A 1 5.75 13.79 3.44
C MET A 1 6.33 15.17 3.63
N PRO A 2 7.64 15.38 3.86
CA PRO A 2 8.12 16.66 4.42
C PRO A 2 7.69 17.90 3.62
N SER A 3 7.66 17.81 2.29
CA SER A 3 7.18 18.89 1.42
C SER A 3 5.69 19.23 1.62
N PHE A 4 4.87 18.26 2.01
CA PHE A 4 3.45 18.48 2.33
C PHE A 4 3.28 19.30 3.61
N ASP A 5 4.05 18.97 4.64
CA ASP A 5 4.01 19.68 5.93
C ASP A 5 4.52 21.13 5.81
N LEU A 6 5.38 21.38 4.81
CA LEU A 6 5.93 22.69 4.48
C LEU A 6 5.08 23.47 3.45
N GLY A 7 4.03 22.88 2.89
CA GLY A 7 3.22 23.50 1.84
C GLY A 7 3.95 23.74 0.50
N ASP A 8 5.07 23.04 0.27
CA ASP A 8 5.87 23.17 -0.95
C ASP A 8 5.22 22.38 -2.11
N THR A 9 4.31 23.07 -2.79
CA THR A 9 3.52 22.49 -3.88
C THR A 9 4.36 22.05 -5.07
N GLU A 10 5.47 22.73 -5.39
CA GLU A 10 6.35 22.35 -6.50
C GLU A 10 7.08 21.04 -6.20
N ALA A 11 7.64 20.90 -4.99
CA ALA A 11 8.27 19.66 -4.56
C ALA A 11 7.27 18.51 -4.48
N MET A 12 6.04 18.78 -4.04
CA MET A 12 4.95 17.79 -4.02
C MET A 12 4.60 17.30 -5.42
N VAL A 13 4.42 18.20 -6.40
CA VAL A 13 4.13 17.86 -7.79
C VAL A 13 5.28 17.05 -8.40
N LYS A 14 6.53 17.44 -8.14
CA LYS A 14 7.71 16.72 -8.63
C LYS A 14 7.77 15.30 -8.08
N ALA A 15 7.52 15.12 -6.78
CA ALA A 15 7.51 13.82 -6.15
C ALA A 15 6.32 12.95 -6.63
N ALA A 16 5.14 13.54 -6.81
CA ALA A 16 3.97 12.85 -7.36
C ALA A 16 4.25 12.32 -8.78
N LYS A 17 4.82 13.16 -9.66
CA LYS A 17 5.22 12.74 -11.02
C LYS A 17 6.28 11.63 -10.99
N ALA A 18 7.27 11.72 -10.09
CA ALA A 18 8.30 10.69 -9.96
C ALA A 18 7.71 9.34 -9.52
N ASN A 19 6.83 9.35 -8.51
CA ASN A 19 6.14 8.16 -8.03
C ASN A 19 5.22 7.57 -9.09
N LEU A 20 4.47 8.41 -9.81
CA LEU A 20 3.59 7.95 -10.88
C LEU A 20 4.38 7.27 -12.01
N ARG A 21 5.52 7.85 -12.41
CA ARG A 21 6.42 7.23 -13.41
C ARG A 21 6.96 5.88 -12.96
N PHE A 22 7.27 5.74 -11.67
CA PHE A 22 7.77 4.48 -11.11
C PHE A 22 6.67 3.40 -11.00
N LEU A 23 5.46 3.78 -10.61
CA LEU A 23 4.36 2.85 -10.36
C LEU A 23 3.59 2.46 -11.63
N LYS A 24 3.57 3.31 -12.65
CA LYS A 24 2.83 3.08 -13.89
C LYS A 24 3.09 1.72 -14.54
N PRO A 25 4.34 1.26 -14.74
CA PRO A 25 4.60 -0.03 -15.36
C PRO A 25 3.99 -1.22 -14.59
N TRP A 26 3.92 -1.12 -13.26
CA TRP A 26 3.32 -2.16 -12.41
C TRP A 26 1.79 -2.12 -12.48
N MET A 27 1.20 -0.92 -12.50
CA MET A 27 -0.24 -0.77 -12.68
C MET A 27 -0.71 -1.23 -14.06
N ASP A 28 0.13 -1.07 -15.09
CA ASP A 28 -0.15 -1.53 -16.45
C ASP A 28 -0.07 -3.06 -16.56
N GLN A 29 0.77 -3.70 -15.75
CA GLN A 29 0.78 -5.16 -15.56
C GLN A 29 -0.37 -5.68 -14.68
N GLY A 30 -1.21 -4.79 -14.14
CA GLY A 30 -2.38 -5.16 -13.34
C GLY A 30 -2.13 -5.29 -11.84
N TYR A 31 -0.94 -4.94 -11.34
CA TYR A 31 -0.66 -4.94 -9.91
C TYR A 31 -1.45 -3.85 -9.16
N ASP A 32 -1.80 -4.17 -7.92
CA ASP A 32 -2.36 -3.23 -6.95
C ASP A 32 -1.23 -2.63 -6.09
N VAL A 33 -1.35 -1.36 -5.73
CA VAL A 33 -0.37 -0.63 -4.90
C VAL A 33 -0.82 -0.72 -3.44
N VAL A 34 -0.13 -1.51 -2.63
CA VAL A 34 -0.47 -1.68 -1.20
C VAL A 34 0.52 -0.92 -0.34
N ILE A 35 0.00 -0.08 0.55
CA ILE A 35 0.79 0.81 1.39
C ILE A 35 0.56 0.46 2.86
N PRO A 36 1.62 0.23 3.65
CA PRO A 36 1.48 -0.20 5.05
C PRO A 36 0.98 0.89 5.98
N VAL A 37 1.13 2.16 5.59
CA VAL A 37 0.75 3.33 6.39
C VAL A 37 -0.46 4.03 5.75
N PRO A 38 -1.61 4.14 6.45
CA PRO A 38 -2.82 4.74 5.90
C PRO A 38 -2.63 6.19 5.41
N SER A 39 -1.86 7.02 6.12
CA SER A 39 -1.63 8.42 5.73
C SER A 39 -0.98 8.52 4.33
N CYS A 40 0.04 7.71 4.05
CA CYS A 40 0.66 7.66 2.73
C CYS A 40 -0.29 7.15 1.65
N SER A 41 -1.18 6.20 1.98
CA SER A 41 -2.18 5.71 1.02
C SER A 41 -3.21 6.77 0.63
N LEU A 42 -3.63 7.60 1.60
CA LEU A 42 -4.59 8.68 1.37
C LEU A 42 -3.99 9.77 0.45
N MET A 43 -2.71 10.08 0.60
CA MET A 43 -2.01 11.02 -0.28
C MET A 43 -2.11 10.58 -1.75
N LEU A 44 -1.84 9.31 -2.04
CA LEU A 44 -1.91 8.77 -3.41
C LEU A 44 -3.34 8.68 -3.94
N LYS A 45 -4.32 8.44 -3.06
CA LYS A 45 -5.74 8.35 -3.41
C LYS A 45 -6.39 9.69 -3.68
N HIS A 46 -6.11 10.69 -2.84
CA HIS A 46 -6.86 11.95 -2.81
C HIS A 46 -6.04 13.15 -3.28
N GLU A 47 -4.79 13.27 -2.84
CA GLU A 47 -4.00 14.47 -3.11
C GLU A 47 -3.32 14.42 -4.47
N TYR A 48 -2.79 13.27 -4.87
CA TYR A 48 -2.12 13.13 -6.16
C TYR A 48 -3.04 13.47 -7.34
N PRO A 49 -4.32 13.05 -7.37
CA PRO A 49 -5.26 13.48 -8.41
C PRO A 49 -5.47 15.00 -8.47
N ILE A 50 -5.33 15.71 -7.35
CA ILE A 50 -5.45 17.18 -7.29
C ILE A 50 -4.17 17.83 -7.82
N LEU A 51 -2.99 17.32 -7.42
CA LEU A 51 -1.68 17.88 -7.78
C LEU A 51 -1.29 17.59 -9.23
N VAL A 52 -1.61 16.40 -9.72
CA VAL A 52 -1.26 15.93 -11.07
C VAL A 52 -2.49 15.23 -11.68
N PRO A 53 -3.46 16.01 -12.18
CA PRO A 53 -4.64 15.46 -12.83
C PRO A 53 -4.28 14.65 -14.08
N GLY A 54 -4.93 13.51 -14.28
CA GLY A 54 -4.75 12.67 -15.46
C GLY A 54 -5.17 11.22 -15.25
N ASP A 55 -5.26 10.47 -16.34
CA ASP A 55 -5.75 9.07 -16.33
C ASP A 55 -4.86 8.14 -15.53
N ASP A 56 -3.53 8.30 -15.64
CA ASP A 56 -2.57 7.49 -14.88
C ASP A 56 -2.72 7.73 -13.37
N THR A 57 -2.93 8.98 -12.95
CA THR A 57 -3.14 9.32 -11.53
C THR A 57 -4.50 8.82 -11.04
N ALA A 58 -5.55 8.91 -11.88
CA ALA A 58 -6.85 8.34 -11.56
C ALA A 58 -6.79 6.81 -11.41
N LYS A 59 -6.00 6.14 -12.27
CA LYS A 59 -5.72 4.70 -12.18
C LYS A 59 -4.96 4.37 -10.90
N LEU A 60 -3.95 5.16 -10.55
CA LEU A 60 -3.19 5.02 -9.30
C LEU A 60 -4.08 5.14 -8.07
N SER A 61 -4.93 6.17 -8.03
CA SER A 61 -5.87 6.38 -6.93
C SER A 61 -6.78 5.16 -6.72
N LYS A 62 -7.36 4.61 -7.81
CA LYS A 62 -8.24 3.44 -7.75
C LYS A 62 -7.54 2.12 -7.37
N ARG A 63 -6.24 2.01 -7.67
CA ARG A 63 -5.43 0.80 -7.41
C ARG A 63 -4.59 0.88 -6.15
N THR A 64 -4.66 1.98 -5.41
CA THR A 64 -3.96 2.15 -4.15
C THR A 64 -4.84 1.64 -3.00
N PHE A 65 -4.27 0.86 -2.10
CA PHE A 65 -4.94 0.33 -0.91
C PHE A 65 -4.04 0.50 0.31
N ASP A 66 -4.63 0.77 1.48
CA ASP A 66 -3.89 0.51 2.72
C ASP A 66 -3.90 -0.99 3.02
N ILE A 67 -2.96 -1.45 3.84
CA ILE A 67 -2.82 -2.88 4.16
C ILE A 67 -4.09 -3.48 4.76
N CYS A 68 -4.80 -2.76 5.62
CA CYS A 68 -6.02 -3.24 6.26
C CYS A 68 -7.17 -3.35 5.26
N GLU A 69 -7.35 -2.32 4.42
CA GLU A 69 -8.32 -2.32 3.34
C GLU A 69 -8.06 -3.46 2.34
N TYR A 70 -6.79 -3.67 1.98
CA TYR A 70 -6.41 -4.74 1.06
C TYR A 70 -6.71 -6.12 1.63
N LEU A 71 -6.34 -6.38 2.89
CA LEU A 71 -6.67 -7.63 3.58
C LEU A 71 -8.18 -7.83 3.71
N MET A 72 -8.93 -6.78 4.02
CA MET A 72 -10.40 -6.84 4.08
C MET A 72 -11.02 -7.13 2.72
N ARG A 73 -10.46 -6.58 1.64
CA ARG A 73 -10.87 -6.88 0.26
C ARG A 73 -10.62 -8.35 -0.08
N LEU A 74 -9.45 -8.89 0.23
CA LEU A 74 -9.12 -10.31 0.03
C LEU A 74 -10.04 -11.22 0.86
N LYS A 75 -10.32 -10.84 2.12
CA LYS A 75 -11.25 -11.56 2.99
C LYS A 75 -12.65 -11.62 2.40
N ARG A 76 -13.18 -10.49 1.90
CA ARG A 76 -14.50 -10.44 1.23
C ARG A 76 -14.51 -11.26 -0.06
N ALA A 77 -13.38 -11.33 -0.76
CA ALA A 77 -13.22 -12.15 -1.95
C ALA A 77 -13.00 -13.64 -1.66
N GLY A 78 -12.88 -14.06 -0.40
CA GLY A 78 -12.63 -15.45 -0.01
C GLY A 78 -11.23 -15.96 -0.39
N THR A 79 -10.30 -15.06 -0.74
CA THR A 79 -8.93 -15.41 -1.19
C THR A 79 -7.89 -15.22 -0.10
N LEU A 80 -8.28 -14.63 1.04
CA LEU A 80 -7.39 -14.50 2.18
C LEU A 80 -7.26 -15.84 2.90
N ALA A 81 -6.04 -16.37 2.96
CA ALA A 81 -5.72 -17.51 3.81
C ALA A 81 -5.92 -17.13 5.29
N THR A 82 -6.80 -17.86 5.99
CA THR A 82 -7.10 -17.66 7.41
C THR A 82 -6.77 -18.89 8.26
N ASP A 83 -6.26 -19.95 7.63
CA ASP A 83 -5.81 -21.21 8.23
C ASP A 83 -4.40 -21.09 8.81
N PHE A 84 -4.25 -20.19 9.79
CA PHE A 84 -2.97 -19.95 10.44
C PHE A 84 -2.50 -21.21 11.20
N VAL A 85 -1.39 -21.80 10.77
CA VAL A 85 -0.76 -23.00 11.41
C VAL A 85 -0.39 -22.74 12.88
N ARG A 86 -0.13 -21.48 13.23
CA ARG A 86 0.07 -21.03 14.61
C ARG A 86 -0.97 -19.97 14.92
N THR A 87 -1.85 -20.24 15.86
CA THR A 87 -2.72 -19.21 16.43
C THR A 87 -1.84 -18.18 17.12
N PRO A 88 -1.93 -16.89 16.78
CA PRO A 88 -1.32 -15.85 17.59
C PRO A 88 -1.89 -16.01 19.00
N GLY A 89 -1.05 -16.35 19.97
CA GLY A 89 -1.49 -16.43 21.37
C GLY A 89 -2.08 -15.09 21.84
N VAL A 90 -2.67 -15.07 23.02
CA VAL A 90 -3.15 -13.82 23.64
C VAL A 90 -1.94 -12.97 24.05
N TRP A 91 -1.36 -12.26 23.08
CA TRP A 91 -0.25 -11.35 23.31
C TRP A 91 -0.80 -9.94 23.52
N ARG A 92 -0.53 -9.39 24.71
CA ARG A 92 -0.82 -8.00 25.03
C ARG A 92 0.14 -7.13 24.22
N ILE A 93 -0.32 -6.61 23.09
CA ILE A 93 0.46 -5.81 22.15
C ILE A 93 0.96 -4.56 22.87
N LYS A 94 2.24 -4.54 23.28
CA LYS A 94 2.97 -3.30 23.53
C LYS A 94 3.44 -2.81 22.17
N SER A 95 2.85 -1.71 21.69
CA SER A 95 3.05 -1.18 20.35
C SER A 95 4.51 -0.80 20.08
N ARG A 96 5.17 -1.58 19.22
CA ARG A 96 6.24 -1.11 18.31
C ARG A 96 6.45 -2.17 17.22
N VAL A 97 6.06 -1.88 15.99
CA VAL A 97 6.36 -2.76 14.85
C VAL A 97 6.69 -1.92 13.61
N THR A 98 7.91 -2.11 13.12
CA THR A 98 8.34 -1.80 11.74
C THR A 98 8.63 -3.14 11.09
N PHE A 99 8.06 -3.48 9.93
CA PHE A 99 8.61 -4.54 9.06
C PHE A 99 8.07 -4.46 7.62
N ALA A 100 8.90 -4.86 6.65
CA ALA A 100 8.58 -4.99 5.23
C ALA A 100 8.33 -6.46 4.87
N ILE A 101 7.37 -6.76 3.98
CA ILE A 101 7.05 -8.12 3.54
C ILE A 101 7.03 -8.18 2.01
N LYS A 102 7.67 -9.21 1.43
CA LYS A 102 7.70 -9.49 -0.01
C LYS A 102 6.50 -10.37 -0.37
N THR A 103 5.75 -9.98 -1.39
CA THR A 103 4.50 -10.63 -1.84
C THR A 103 4.68 -12.07 -2.36
N SER A 104 5.90 -12.53 -2.63
CA SER A 104 6.20 -13.90 -3.05
C SER A 104 6.22 -14.93 -1.91
N ASP A 105 6.26 -14.49 -0.64
CA ASP A 105 6.47 -15.38 0.51
C ASP A 105 5.18 -15.78 1.24
N LEU A 106 4.02 -15.25 0.83
CA LEU A 106 2.73 -15.57 1.45
C LEU A 106 2.22 -16.99 1.18
N ASN A 107 2.87 -17.75 0.29
CA ASN A 107 2.39 -19.06 -0.16
C ASN A 107 3.39 -20.23 0.05
N ARG A 108 4.51 -20.02 0.76
CA ARG A 108 5.42 -21.13 1.13
C ARG A 108 5.32 -21.40 2.63
N LYS A 109 4.94 -22.63 2.98
CA LYS A 109 5.10 -23.19 4.33
C LYS A 109 6.57 -23.08 4.73
N ILE A 110 6.91 -22.09 5.56
CA ILE A 110 8.25 -21.95 6.14
C ILE A 110 8.38 -23.02 7.23
N SER A 111 8.99 -24.15 6.90
CA SER A 111 9.48 -25.13 7.88
C SER A 111 10.78 -24.60 8.48
N TRP A 112 10.80 -24.39 9.79
CA TRP A 112 12.03 -24.11 10.52
C TRP A 112 12.63 -25.43 10.99
N SER A 113 13.87 -25.71 10.56
CA SER A 113 14.79 -26.72 11.10
C SER A 113 15.92 -26.01 11.82
#